data_AF-A0A2N2G324-F1
#
_entry.id   AF-A0A2N2G324-F1
#
_cell.length_a   1.000
_cell.length_b   1.000
_cell.length_c   1.000
_cell.angle_alpha   90.00
_cell.angle_beta   90.00
_cell.angle_gamma   90.00
#
_symmetry.space_group_name_H-M   'P 1'
#
loop_
_entity.id
_entity.type
_entity.pdbx_description
1 polymer ?
#
loop_
_entity_poly.entity_id
_entity_poly.type
_entity_poly.pdbx_seq_one_letter_code
_entity_poly.pdbx_strand_id
1 'polypeptide(L)'
;MEELKNKQICECGETTIQEAIELFQNTTLPYKKAKKLVTKCNKTCCRRALMALYNMVEFGAIDYEEISFLIDETNERLKDES
;
A
#
# COMPACT_ATOMS: atom_id res chain seq x y z
N MET A 1 0.30 10.30 -14.27
CA MET A 1 1.49 10.02 -13.42
C MET A 1 1.29 10.50 -11.98
N GLU A 2 0.94 11.76 -11.73
CA GLU A 2 0.74 12.27 -10.34
C GLU A 2 -0.47 11.67 -9.61
N GLU A 3 -1.55 11.33 -10.32
CA GLU A 3 -2.75 10.73 -9.71
C GLU A 3 -2.49 9.36 -9.07
N LEU A 4 -1.56 8.57 -9.62
CA LEU A 4 -1.22 7.25 -9.09
C LEU A 4 -0.53 7.38 -7.72
N LYS A 5 0.35 8.38 -7.55
CA LYS A 5 1.11 8.59 -6.31
C LYS A 5 0.24 9.02 -5.14
N ASN A 6 -0.76 9.85 -5.43
CA ASN A 6 -1.71 10.37 -4.45
C ASN A 6 -2.90 9.44 -4.19
N LYS A 7 -2.95 8.29 -4.86
CA LYS A 7 -3.99 7.30 -4.64
C LYS A 7 -3.90 6.75 -3.21
N GLN A 8 -5.03 6.63 -2.55
CA GLN A 8 -5.08 6.03 -1.21
C GLN A 8 -4.83 4.53 -1.31
N ILE A 9 -3.84 4.04 -0.56
CA ILE A 9 -3.51 2.60 -0.51
C ILE A 9 -4.49 1.82 0.37
N CYS A 10 -5.08 2.51 1.33
CA CYS A 10 -5.94 1.89 2.32
C CYS A 10 -6.91 2.89 2.94
N GLU A 11 -8.20 2.60 2.88
CA GLU A 11 -9.25 3.35 3.57
C GLU A 11 -9.05 3.40 5.10
N CYS A 12 -8.32 2.43 5.68
CA CYS A 12 -8.12 2.35 7.13
C CYS A 12 -7.07 3.34 7.68
N GLY A 13 -6.09 3.71 6.86
CA GLY A 13 -4.97 4.55 7.27
C GLY A 13 -4.96 5.93 6.60
N GLU A 14 -5.89 6.15 5.66
CA GLU A 14 -5.97 7.32 4.77
C GLU A 14 -4.65 7.66 4.06
N THR A 15 -3.71 6.71 4.04
CA THR A 15 -2.35 6.93 3.56
C THR A 15 -2.29 6.83 2.05
N THR A 16 -1.57 7.73 1.42
CA THR A 16 -1.32 7.69 -0.02
C THR A 16 -0.20 6.71 -0.37
N ILE A 17 -0.09 6.32 -1.64
CA ILE A 17 1.02 5.48 -2.12
C ILE A 17 2.36 6.17 -1.83
N GLN A 18 2.46 7.47 -2.09
CA GLN A 18 3.67 8.23 -1.82
C GLN A 18 4.08 8.20 -0.35
N GLU A 19 3.16 8.48 0.57
CA GLU A 19 3.45 8.42 2.01
C GLU A 19 3.84 7.00 2.46
N ALA A 20 3.19 5.97 1.92
CA ALA A 20 3.54 4.59 2.23
C ALA A 20 4.95 4.23 1.74
N ILE A 21 5.35 4.70 0.56
CA ILE A 21 6.72 4.56 0.04
C ILE A 21 7.71 5.27 0.95
N GLU A 22 7.46 6.53 1.32
CA GLU A 22 8.36 7.28 2.18
C GLU A 22 8.52 6.62 3.55
N LEU A 23 7.43 6.08 4.12
CA LEU A 23 7.48 5.30 5.35
C LEU A 23 8.30 4.01 5.18
N PHE A 24 8.13 3.31 4.06
CA PHE A 24 8.88 2.09 3.77
C PHE A 24 10.36 2.35 3.48
N GLN A 25 10.71 3.46 2.83
CA GLN A 25 12.09 3.85 2.58
C GLN A 25 12.81 4.31 3.85
N ASN A 26 12.09 4.99 4.76
CA ASN A 26 12.64 5.43 6.04
C ASN A 26 12.62 4.35 7.13
N THR A 27 12.01 3.18 6.88
CA THR A 27 11.91 2.10 7.86
C THR A 27 12.66 0.86 7.43
N THR A 28 13.47 0.33 8.32
CA THR A 28 14.10 -1.01 8.19
C THR A 28 13.30 -2.09 8.92
N LEU A 29 12.07 -1.76 9.35
CA LEU A 29 11.21 -2.67 10.08
C LEU A 29 10.63 -3.74 9.14
N PRO A 30 10.43 -4.97 9.62
CA PRO A 30 9.80 -6.02 8.83
C PRO A 30 8.37 -5.64 8.44
N TYR A 31 7.91 -6.16 7.29
CA TYR A 31 6.56 -5.91 6.73
C TYR A 31 5.44 -5.85 7.78
N LYS A 32 5.43 -6.76 8.76
CA LYS A 32 4.41 -6.81 9.82
C LYS A 32 4.31 -5.52 10.63
N LYS A 33 5.45 -4.88 10.92
CA LYS A 33 5.52 -3.60 11.65
C LYS A 33 5.34 -2.42 10.70
N ALA A 34 5.99 -2.46 9.53
CA ALA A 34 5.86 -1.41 8.51
C ALA A 34 4.40 -1.23 8.05
N LYS A 35 3.68 -2.33 7.79
CA LYS A 35 2.25 -2.33 7.48
C LYS A 35 1.43 -1.63 8.56
N LYS A 36 1.74 -1.88 9.84
CA LYS A 36 1.01 -1.29 10.97
C LYS A 36 1.26 0.22 11.09
N LEU A 37 2.43 0.70 10.68
CA LEU A 37 2.74 2.13 10.62
C LEU A 37 1.91 2.84 9.55
N VAL A 38 1.82 2.26 8.36
CA VAL A 38 1.05 2.83 7.23
C VAL A 38 -0.45 2.75 7.50
N THR A 39 -0.98 1.55 7.71
CA THR A 39 -2.45 1.36 7.75
C THR A 39 -3.09 1.70 9.08
N LYS A 40 -2.31 1.75 10.17
CA LYS A 40 -2.81 1.80 11.55
C LYS A 40 -3.89 0.75 11.86
N CYS A 41 -4.01 -0.30 11.04
CA CYS A 41 -5.08 -1.30 11.11
C CYS A 41 -4.51 -2.72 11.17
N ASN A 42 -5.25 -3.61 11.81
CA ASN A 42 -4.94 -5.05 11.84
C ASN A 42 -5.67 -5.84 10.75
N LYS A 43 -6.51 -5.18 9.94
CA LYS A 43 -7.31 -5.84 8.89
C LYS A 43 -6.43 -6.27 7.72
N THR A 44 -6.92 -7.25 6.97
CA THR A 44 -6.26 -7.77 5.76
C THR A 44 -6.67 -7.04 4.49
N CYS A 45 -7.57 -6.06 4.57
CA CYS A 45 -8.09 -5.27 3.44
C CYS A 45 -6.96 -4.87 2.48
N CYS A 46 -5.91 -4.21 2.97
CA CYS A 46 -4.87 -3.64 2.11
C CYS A 46 -3.61 -4.52 2.00
N ARG A 47 -3.69 -5.81 2.40
CA ARG A 47 -2.51 -6.68 2.56
C ARG A 47 -1.75 -6.88 1.26
N ARG A 48 -2.45 -7.18 0.15
CA ARG A 48 -1.83 -7.46 -1.16
C ARG A 48 -1.05 -6.24 -1.68
N ALA A 49 -1.73 -5.11 -1.83
CA ALA A 49 -1.13 -3.85 -2.27
C ALA A 49 0.08 -3.46 -1.40
N LEU A 50 -0.06 -3.46 -0.08
CA LEU A 50 1.05 -3.09 0.81
C LEU A 50 2.23 -4.04 0.74
N MET A 51 1.99 -5.34 0.54
CA MET A 51 3.08 -6.32 0.46
C MET A 51 3.85 -6.16 -0.84
N ALA A 52 3.15 -5.91 -1.96
CA ALA A 52 3.78 -5.59 -3.23
C ALA A 52 4.59 -4.29 -3.12
N LEU A 53 4.01 -3.22 -2.56
CA LEU A 53 4.70 -1.95 -2.39
C LEU A 53 5.94 -2.08 -1.49
N TYR A 54 5.83 -2.82 -0.39
CA TYR A 54 6.96 -3.07 0.51
C TYR A 54 8.11 -3.78 -0.21
N ASN A 55 7.81 -4.84 -0.98
CA ASN A 55 8.82 -5.54 -1.77
C ASN A 55 9.42 -4.61 -2.84
N MET A 56 8.60 -3.87 -3.57
CA MET A 56 9.06 -2.91 -4.59
C MET A 56 10.03 -1.87 -4.00
N VAL A 57 9.73 -1.34 -2.81
CA VAL A 57 10.59 -0.40 -2.09
C VAL A 57 11.87 -1.08 -1.63
N GLU A 58 11.79 -2.30 -1.09
CA GLU A 58 12.94 -3.09 -0.64
C GLU A 58 13.91 -3.41 -1.80
N PHE A 59 13.38 -3.73 -2.97
CA PHE A 59 14.16 -4.00 -4.19
C PHE A 59 14.55 -2.73 -4.98
N GLY A 60 14.02 -1.56 -4.61
CA GLY A 60 14.26 -0.30 -5.32
C GLY A 60 13.60 -0.20 -6.71
N ALA A 61 12.62 -1.06 -7.01
CA ALA A 61 11.91 -1.11 -8.29
C ALA A 61 10.41 -0.82 -8.04
N ILE A 62 10.08 0.46 -7.90
CA ILE A 62 8.70 0.91 -7.62
C ILE A 62 7.95 1.10 -8.92
N ASP A 63 6.97 0.23 -9.16
CA ASP A 63 6.04 0.35 -10.28
C ASP A 63 4.71 0.93 -9.78
N TYR A 64 4.46 2.20 -10.14
CA TYR A 64 3.27 2.95 -9.73
C TYR A 64 1.99 2.46 -10.43
N GLU A 65 2.10 1.85 -11.61
CA GLU A 65 0.95 1.32 -12.35
C GLU A 65 0.49 0.02 -11.72
N GLU A 66 1.43 -0.90 -11.46
CA GLU A 66 1.15 -2.18 -10.81
C GLU A 66 0.56 -1.98 -9.40
N ILE A 67 1.15 -1.11 -8.57
CA ILE A 67 0.59 -0.87 -7.24
C ILE A 67 -0.82 -0.25 -7.31
N SER A 68 -1.06 0.65 -8.26
CA SER A 68 -2.38 1.28 -8.45
C SER A 68 -3.42 0.24 -8.86
N PHE A 69 -3.05 -0.66 -9.78
CA PHE A 69 -3.89 -1.77 -10.21
C PHE A 69 -4.21 -2.73 -9.05
N LEU A 70 -3.21 -3.11 -8.25
CA LEU A 70 -3.40 -3.95 -7.07
C LEU A 70 -4.31 -3.31 -6.01
N ILE A 71 -4.26 -1.99 -5.86
CA ILE A 71 -5.16 -1.25 -4.97
C ILE A 71 -6.59 -1.30 -5.51
N ASP A 72 -6.80 -1.07 -6.81
CA ASP A 72 -8.13 -1.19 -7.41
C ASP A 72 -8.68 -2.61 -7.29
N GLU A 73 -7.89 -3.63 -7.63
CA GLU A 73 -8.30 -5.04 -7.48
C GLU A 73 -8.68 -5.35 -6.03
N THR A 74 -7.91 -4.82 -5.08
CA THR A 74 -8.17 -5.01 -3.65
C THR A 74 -9.48 -4.34 -3.21
N ASN A 75 -9.72 -3.11 -3.65
CA ASN A 75 -10.92 -2.34 -3.33
C ASN A 75 -12.17 -2.91 -4.00
N GLU A 76 -12.05 -3.36 -5.25
CA GLU A 76 -13.14 -3.99 -6.00
C GLU A 76 -13.60 -5.27 -5.32
N ARG A 77 -12.66 -6.11 -4.85
CA ARG A 77 -12.98 -7.31 -4.06
C ARG A 77 -13.69 -7.02 -2.75
N LEU A 78 -13.39 -5.90 -2.09
CA LEU A 78 -14.08 -5.49 -0.87
C LEU A 78 -15.50 -4.99 -1.13
N LYS A 79 -15.76 -4.44 -2.33
CA LYS A 79 -17.11 -4.00 -2.74
C LYS A 79 -18.04 -5.16 -3.09
N ASP A 80 -17.51 -6.26 -3.62
CA ASP A 80 -18.32 -7.43 -4.03
C ASP A 80 -18.86 -8.22 -2.82
N GLU A 81 -18.35 -7.98 -1.60
CA GLU A 81 -18.80 -8.62 -0.35
C GLU A 81 -19.81 -7.79 0.46
N SER A 82 -20.37 -6.68 -0.06
CA SER A 82 -21.37 -5.83 0.61
C SER A 82 -22.78 -5.89 0.04
#